data_AF-A0A8B7J913-F1
#
_entry.id   AF-A0A8B7J913-F1
#
_cell.length_a   1.000
_cell.length_b   1.000
_cell.length_c   1.000
_cell.angle_alpha   90.00
_cell.angle_beta   90.00
_cell.angle_gamma   90.00
#
_symmetry.space_group_name_H-M   'P 1'
#
loop_
_entity.id
_entity.type
_entity.pdbx_description
1 polymer ?
#
loop_
_entity_poly.entity_id
_entity_poly.type
_entity_poly.pdbx_seq_one_letter_code
_entity_poly.pdbx_strand_id
1 'polypeptide(L)'
;MLLANPHELSLLKERNPPLAEALLSGDLEKFTRVLVEQQQDRARREQERIRLYSADPFDLEAQAKIEEDIRQQNIEENMTIAMEEAPESFGQVVMLYINCKVNGHPVKAFVDSGAQMTIMSQSCAERCNIMRLVDRRWAGIAKGVGTQKIIGRVHLAQVQIEGDFLACSFSILEEQPMDMLLGLDMLKRHQCSIDLKKNVLVIGTTGSQTTFLPEGELPECARLAYGAGREDVRPEEIADQELAEAIQKSVEEAERQKP
;
A
#
# COMPACT_ATOMS: atom_id res chain seq x y z
N MET A 1 44.99 -12.54 21.67
CA MET A 1 43.95 -13.60 21.76
C MET A 1 42.80 -13.37 20.76
N LEU A 2 42.27 -12.14 20.56
CA LEU A 2 41.23 -11.86 19.54
C LEU A 2 41.66 -12.05 18.07
N LEU A 3 42.93 -11.81 17.73
CA LEU A 3 43.46 -12.04 16.37
C LEU A 3 43.73 -13.52 16.06
N ALA A 4 43.64 -14.41 17.06
CA ALA A 4 43.93 -15.84 16.91
C ALA A 4 42.66 -16.67 16.65
N ASN A 5 41.47 -16.10 16.81
CA ASN A 5 40.19 -16.77 16.59
C ASN A 5 39.38 -16.06 15.47
N PRO A 6 39.35 -16.62 14.25
CA PRO A 6 38.68 -16.01 13.09
C PRO A 6 37.17 -15.78 13.30
N HIS A 7 36.52 -16.60 14.12
CA HIS A 7 35.09 -16.53 14.37
C HIS A 7 34.73 -15.30 15.24
N GLU A 8 35.52 -15.02 16.27
CA GLU A 8 35.34 -13.85 17.14
C GLU A 8 35.59 -12.54 16.40
N LEU A 9 36.56 -12.54 15.47
CA LEU A 9 36.85 -11.38 14.64
C LEU A 9 35.69 -11.08 13.66
N SER A 10 35.05 -12.11 13.11
CA SER A 10 33.88 -11.95 12.23
C SER A 10 32.69 -11.34 12.98
N LEU A 11 32.41 -11.86 14.18
CA LEU A 11 31.33 -11.35 15.03
C LEU A 11 31.56 -9.89 15.45
N LEU A 12 32.82 -9.52 15.70
CA LEU A 12 33.20 -8.16 16.05
C LEU A 12 33.02 -7.19 14.87
N LYS A 13 33.33 -7.62 13.64
CA LYS A 13 33.11 -6.80 12.43
C LYS A 13 31.64 -6.52 12.18
N GLU A 14 30.79 -7.50 12.42
CA GLU A 14 29.35 -7.40 12.21
C GLU A 14 28.69 -6.52 13.27
N ARG A 15 29.03 -6.72 14.55
CA ARG A 15 28.40 -6.00 15.67
C ARG A 15 29.03 -4.65 15.98
N ASN A 16 30.30 -4.44 15.61
CA ASN A 16 31.05 -3.24 15.96
C ASN A 16 32.18 -2.95 14.97
N PRO A 17 31.84 -2.51 13.74
CA PRO A 17 32.81 -2.25 12.67
C PRO A 17 33.94 -1.29 13.08
N PRO A 18 33.70 -0.17 13.79
CA PRO A 18 34.77 0.78 14.16
C PRO A 18 35.83 0.17 15.08
N LEU A 19 35.42 -0.68 16.02
CA LEU A 19 36.34 -1.34 16.95
C LEU A 19 37.11 -2.48 16.26
N ALA A 20 36.47 -3.17 15.32
CA ALA A 20 37.11 -4.20 14.50
C ALA A 20 38.19 -3.62 13.57
N GLU A 21 37.93 -2.46 12.95
CA GLU A 21 38.90 -1.75 12.12
C GLU A 21 40.10 -1.25 12.92
N ALA A 22 39.86 -0.71 14.12
CA ALA A 22 40.94 -0.27 15.01
C ALA A 22 41.82 -1.46 15.43
N LEU A 23 41.22 -2.62 15.74
CA LEU A 23 41.95 -3.84 16.08
C LEU A 23 42.80 -4.38 14.92
N LEU A 24 42.27 -4.34 13.69
CA LEU A 24 42.95 -4.82 12.49
C LEU A 24 44.07 -3.90 12.00
N SER A 25 43.99 -2.60 12.32
CA SER A 25 45.02 -1.63 11.97
C SER A 25 46.34 -1.83 12.72
N GLY A 26 46.35 -2.63 13.79
CA GLY A 26 47.53 -2.90 14.62
C GLY A 26 47.98 -1.72 15.50
N ASP A 27 47.27 -0.58 15.41
CA ASP A 27 47.50 0.61 16.22
C ASP A 27 46.81 0.48 17.58
N LEU A 28 47.61 0.18 18.60
CA LEU A 28 47.16 -0.04 19.96
C LEU A 28 46.52 1.24 20.55
N GLU A 29 47.05 2.43 20.22
CA GLU A 29 46.52 3.69 20.74
C GLU A 29 45.15 4.00 20.15
N LYS A 30 44.97 3.76 18.85
CA LYS A 30 43.67 3.92 18.17
C LYS A 30 42.63 2.93 18.71
N PHE A 31 43.01 1.68 18.93
CA PHE A 31 42.11 0.68 19.51
C PHE A 31 41.65 1.05 20.92
N THR A 32 42.59 1.46 21.79
CA THR A 32 42.26 1.88 23.16
C THR A 32 41.34 3.10 23.17
N ARG A 33 41.58 4.10 22.30
CA ARG A 33 40.72 5.28 22.18
C ARG A 33 39.28 4.92 21.83
N VAL A 34 39.09 4.12 20.77
CA VAL A 34 37.75 3.71 20.31
C VAL A 34 37.03 2.86 21.36
N LEU A 35 37.76 1.97 22.05
CA LEU A 35 37.18 1.14 23.11
C LEU A 35 36.71 1.99 24.31
N VAL A 36 37.52 2.96 24.74
CA VAL A 36 37.18 3.85 25.86
C VAL A 36 36.02 4.76 25.50
N GLU A 37 36.00 5.33 24.30
CA GLU A 37 34.89 6.17 23.81
C GLU A 37 33.58 5.39 23.77
N GLN A 38 33.59 4.16 23.25
CA GLN A 38 32.39 3.32 23.22
C GLN A 38 31.94 2.86 24.62
N GLN A 39 32.87 2.59 25.54
CA GLN A 39 32.51 2.28 26.92
C GLN A 39 31.92 3.50 27.63
N GLN A 40 32.46 4.70 27.40
CA GLN A 40 31.94 5.95 27.95
C GLN A 40 30.56 6.28 27.38
N ASP A 41 30.34 6.10 26.09
CA ASP A 41 29.02 6.31 25.46
C ASP A 41 27.98 5.32 25.98
N ARG A 42 28.34 4.05 26.13
CA ARG A 42 27.45 3.05 26.74
C ARG A 42 27.15 3.40 28.20
N ALA A 43 28.17 3.71 28.99
CA ALA A 43 28.01 4.10 30.38
C ALA A 43 27.19 5.38 30.54
N ARG A 44 27.33 6.34 29.62
CA ARG A 44 26.55 7.58 29.59
C ARG A 44 25.09 7.32 29.26
N ARG A 45 24.79 6.53 28.22
CA ARG A 45 23.41 6.13 27.88
C ARG A 45 22.76 5.33 29.00
N GLU A 46 23.53 4.47 29.66
CA GLU A 46 23.07 3.68 30.79
C GLU A 46 22.85 4.55 32.03
N GLN A 47 23.73 5.52 32.30
CA GLN A 47 23.53 6.52 33.36
C GLN A 47 22.36 7.47 33.08
N GLU A 48 22.13 7.88 31.83
CA GLU A 48 20.97 8.68 31.43
C GLU A 48 19.68 7.88 31.60
N ARG A 49 19.66 6.60 31.21
CA ARG A 49 18.55 5.67 31.51
C ARG A 49 18.32 5.53 33.01
N ILE A 50 19.36 5.24 33.79
CA ILE A 50 19.26 5.07 35.25
C ILE A 50 18.77 6.36 35.91
N ARG A 51 19.26 7.53 35.47
CA ARG A 51 18.77 8.83 35.97
C ARG A 51 17.31 9.10 35.65
N LEU A 52 16.85 8.73 34.45
CA LEU A 52 15.42 8.78 34.08
C LEU A 52 14.57 7.84 34.95
N TYR A 53 15.06 6.63 35.23
CA TYR A 53 14.38 5.67 36.11
C TYR A 53 14.49 6.02 37.61
N SER A 54 15.50 6.79 38.01
CA SER A 54 15.74 7.23 39.39
C SER A 54 15.26 8.66 39.67
N ALA A 55 14.69 9.34 38.67
CA ALA A 55 14.11 10.67 38.82
C ALA A 55 12.79 10.57 39.62
N ASP A 56 12.42 11.68 40.26
CA ASP A 56 11.20 11.83 41.05
C ASP A 56 9.97 11.31 40.26
N PRO A 57 9.08 10.48 40.85
CA PRO A 57 7.86 9.99 40.20
C PRO A 57 6.95 11.08 39.62
N PHE A 58 7.15 12.36 39.98
CA PHE A 58 6.42 13.53 39.47
C PHE A 58 7.15 14.32 38.38
N ASP A 59 8.27 13.83 37.84
CA ASP A 59 8.96 14.46 36.72
C ASP A 59 8.19 14.22 35.40
N LEU A 60 7.63 15.29 34.84
CA LEU A 60 6.79 15.27 33.65
C LEU A 60 7.55 14.78 32.41
N GLU A 61 8.86 15.02 32.32
CA GLU A 61 9.67 14.60 31.16
C GLU A 61 9.95 13.09 31.20
N ALA A 62 10.19 12.54 32.40
CA ALA A 62 10.34 11.10 32.61
C ALA A 62 9.02 10.35 32.36
N GLN A 63 7.88 10.89 32.82
CA GLN A 63 6.56 10.31 32.56
C GLN A 63 6.21 10.29 31.07
N ALA A 64 6.46 11.39 30.34
CA ALA A 64 6.21 11.46 28.90
C ALA A 64 7.04 10.43 28.12
N LYS A 65 8.29 10.20 28.53
CA LYS A 65 9.14 9.19 27.90
C LYS A 65 8.66 7.75 28.18
N ILE A 66 8.22 7.48 29.41
CA ILE A 66 7.63 6.19 29.77
C ILE A 66 6.32 5.95 28.98
N GLU A 67 5.48 6.98 28.84
CA GLU A 67 4.25 6.90 28.05
C GLU A 67 4.55 6.60 26.57
N GLU A 68 5.54 7.26 25.97
CA GLU A 68 5.94 7.00 24.59
C GLU A 68 6.50 5.58 24.41
N ASP A 69 7.35 5.11 25.34
CA ASP A 69 7.88 3.74 25.31
C ASP A 69 6.75 2.69 25.39
N ILE A 70 5.76 2.89 26.27
CA ILE A 70 4.57 2.02 26.36
C ILE A 70 3.74 2.09 25.08
N ARG A 71 3.59 3.28 24.49
CA ARG A 71 2.87 3.45 23.22
C ARG A 71 3.53 2.68 22.10
N GLN A 72 4.85 2.79 21.95
CA GLN A 72 5.61 2.05 20.94
C GLN A 72 5.50 0.54 21.16
N GLN A 73 5.64 0.06 22.40
CA GLN A 73 5.45 -1.36 22.74
C GLN A 73 4.07 -1.86 22.34
N ASN A 74 3.00 -1.11 22.66
CA ASN A 74 1.64 -1.49 22.28
C ASN A 74 1.46 -1.55 20.76
N ILE A 75 2.10 -0.64 20.01
CA ILE A 75 2.07 -0.64 18.54
C ILE A 75 2.80 -1.87 17.98
N GLU A 76 3.99 -2.17 18.48
CA GLU A 76 4.80 -3.34 18.07
C GLU A 76 4.11 -4.66 18.41
N GLU A 77 3.54 -4.78 19.62
CA GLU A 77 2.76 -5.95 20.02
C GLU A 77 1.54 -6.13 19.12
N ASN A 78 0.77 -5.07 18.87
CA ASN A 78 -0.38 -5.12 17.97
C ASN A 78 0.03 -5.50 16.54
N MET A 79 1.15 -4.98 16.04
CA MET A 79 1.68 -5.36 14.74
C MET A 79 2.08 -6.84 14.69
N THR A 80 2.74 -7.33 15.73
CA THR A 80 3.14 -8.74 15.85
C THR A 80 1.92 -9.65 15.87
N ILE A 81 0.90 -9.33 16.67
CA ILE A 81 -0.37 -10.07 16.71
C ILE A 81 -1.04 -10.05 15.35
N ALA A 82 -1.08 -8.90 14.67
CA ALA A 82 -1.67 -8.81 13.34
C ALA A 82 -0.91 -9.68 12.33
N MET A 83 0.42 -9.73 12.38
CA MET A 83 1.23 -10.59 11.51
C MET A 83 0.98 -12.08 11.73
N GLU A 84 0.72 -12.49 12.98
CA GLU A 84 0.42 -13.88 13.33
C GLU A 84 -1.02 -14.28 13.00
N GLU A 85 -2.00 -13.44 13.37
CA GLU A 85 -3.43 -13.77 13.29
C GLU A 85 -4.07 -13.42 11.94
N ALA A 86 -3.57 -12.39 11.25
CA ALA A 86 -4.13 -11.90 9.99
C ALA A 86 -3.02 -11.49 8.99
N PRO A 87 -2.13 -12.43 8.59
CA PRO A 87 -1.04 -12.14 7.66
C PRO A 87 -1.54 -11.56 6.32
N GLU A 88 -2.77 -11.87 5.92
CA GLU A 88 -3.43 -11.29 4.74
C GLU A 88 -3.63 -9.78 4.81
N SER A 89 -3.69 -9.19 6.01
CA SER A 89 -3.77 -7.72 6.20
C SER A 89 -2.49 -7.01 5.73
N PHE A 90 -1.39 -7.76 5.60
CA PHE A 90 -0.11 -7.27 5.09
C PHE A 90 0.09 -7.59 3.60
N GLY A 91 -0.76 -8.45 3.04
CA GLY A 91 -0.76 -8.80 1.63
C GLY A 91 -1.48 -7.76 0.77
N GLN A 92 -1.07 -7.61 -0.48
CA GLN A 92 -1.79 -6.80 -1.45
C GLN A 92 -3.06 -7.52 -1.88
N VAL A 93 -4.23 -6.88 -1.71
CA VAL A 93 -5.52 -7.46 -2.13
C VAL A 93 -5.73 -7.22 -3.60
N VAL A 94 -5.86 -8.31 -4.35
CA VAL A 94 -6.13 -8.31 -5.79
C VAL A 94 -7.53 -7.77 -6.07
N MET A 95 -7.63 -6.76 -6.94
CA MET A 95 -8.90 -6.14 -7.30
C MET A 95 -9.78 -7.08 -8.16
N LEU A 96 -11.09 -6.96 -8.02
CA LEU A 96 -12.06 -7.82 -8.70
C LEU A 96 -12.26 -7.39 -10.15
N TYR A 97 -11.80 -8.20 -11.09
CA TYR A 97 -12.03 -8.01 -12.52
C TYR A 97 -12.68 -9.24 -13.13
N ILE A 98 -13.47 -9.05 -14.18
CA ILE A 98 -14.04 -10.14 -14.98
C ILE A 98 -13.78 -9.91 -16.47
N ASN A 99 -13.75 -11.00 -17.23
CA ASN A 99 -13.79 -10.94 -18.68
C ASN A 99 -15.24 -10.74 -19.15
N CYS A 100 -15.43 -9.79 -20.06
CA CYS A 100 -16.69 -9.61 -20.76
C CYS A 100 -16.41 -9.21 -22.21
N LYS A 101 -17.47 -9.13 -23.03
CA LYS A 101 -17.38 -8.58 -24.38
C LYS A 101 -18.45 -7.52 -24.59
N VAL A 102 -18.08 -6.46 -25.31
CA VAL A 102 -19.03 -5.44 -25.76
C VAL A 102 -18.94 -5.36 -27.26
N ASN A 103 -20.06 -5.61 -27.94
CA ASN A 103 -20.12 -5.68 -29.40
C ASN A 103 -19.08 -6.68 -29.99
N GLY A 104 -18.83 -7.79 -29.29
CA GLY A 104 -17.86 -8.82 -29.69
C GLY A 104 -16.40 -8.54 -29.31
N HIS A 105 -16.07 -7.34 -28.86
CA HIS A 105 -14.71 -6.97 -28.44
C HIS A 105 -14.46 -7.32 -26.97
N PRO A 106 -13.33 -7.95 -26.62
CA PRO A 106 -13.01 -8.30 -25.24
C PRO A 106 -12.73 -7.05 -24.38
N VAL A 107 -13.27 -7.04 -23.18
CA VAL A 107 -13.16 -5.96 -22.20
C VAL A 107 -12.97 -6.58 -20.81
N LYS A 108 -12.01 -6.04 -20.05
CA LYS A 108 -11.84 -6.38 -18.63
C LYS A 108 -12.61 -5.35 -17.80
N ALA A 109 -13.65 -5.79 -17.13
CA ALA A 109 -14.49 -4.91 -16.33
C ALA A 109 -14.09 -5.01 -14.86
N PHE A 110 -13.81 -3.86 -14.25
CA PHE A 110 -13.60 -3.72 -12.81
C PHE A 110 -14.95 -3.82 -12.10
N VAL A 111 -15.08 -4.68 -11.09
CA VAL A 111 -16.32 -4.89 -10.34
C VAL A 111 -16.27 -4.08 -9.05
N ASP A 112 -17.11 -3.05 -8.95
CA ASP A 112 -17.11 -2.10 -7.84
C ASP A 112 -18.53 -1.86 -7.31
N SER A 113 -18.83 -2.46 -6.16
CA SER A 113 -20.11 -2.26 -5.47
C SER A 113 -20.22 -0.92 -4.75
N GLY A 114 -19.11 -0.20 -4.55
CA GLY A 114 -19.05 1.14 -3.98
C GLY A 114 -19.38 2.24 -5.01
N ALA A 115 -19.24 1.95 -6.30
CA ALA A 115 -19.63 2.85 -7.37
C ALA A 115 -21.14 2.81 -7.63
N GLN A 116 -21.81 3.97 -7.58
CA GLN A 116 -23.24 4.06 -7.88
C GLN A 116 -23.56 3.76 -9.35
N MET A 117 -22.66 4.09 -10.26
CA MET A 117 -22.91 4.04 -11.71
C MET A 117 -21.88 3.20 -12.44
N THR A 118 -22.33 2.43 -13.42
CA THR A 118 -21.47 1.76 -14.39
C THR A 118 -20.95 2.75 -15.41
N ILE A 119 -19.66 2.66 -15.69
CA ILE A 119 -18.92 3.60 -16.52
C ILE A 119 -18.05 2.83 -17.52
N MET A 120 -17.85 3.41 -18.70
CA MET A 120 -16.89 2.95 -19.70
C MET A 120 -16.02 4.12 -20.19
N SER A 121 -14.75 3.86 -20.45
CA SER A 121 -13.85 4.87 -21.02
C SER A 121 -14.21 5.16 -22.49
N GLN A 122 -13.91 6.38 -22.95
CA GLN A 122 -14.10 6.75 -24.35
C GLN A 122 -13.28 5.85 -25.29
N SER A 123 -12.03 5.55 -24.92
CA SER A 123 -11.14 4.67 -25.71
C SER A 123 -11.71 3.25 -25.84
N CYS A 124 -12.32 2.72 -24.78
CA CYS A 124 -13.02 1.43 -24.82
C CYS A 124 -14.28 1.50 -25.71
N ALA A 125 -15.08 2.56 -25.61
CA ALA A 125 -16.27 2.74 -26.44
C ALA A 125 -15.95 2.87 -27.94
N GLU A 126 -14.85 3.54 -28.28
CA GLU A 126 -14.30 3.62 -29.64
C GLU A 126 -13.82 2.25 -30.13
N ARG A 127 -13.02 1.55 -29.32
CA ARG A 127 -12.52 0.20 -29.63
C ARG A 127 -13.63 -0.83 -29.80
N CYS A 128 -14.70 -0.73 -29.02
CA CYS A 128 -15.87 -1.59 -29.13
C CYS A 128 -16.84 -1.15 -30.25
N ASN A 129 -16.54 -0.06 -30.96
CA ASN A 129 -17.36 0.49 -32.05
C ASN A 129 -18.82 0.80 -31.63
N ILE A 130 -18.98 1.35 -30.43
CA ILE A 130 -20.29 1.73 -29.87
C ILE A 130 -20.47 3.24 -29.68
N MET A 131 -19.54 4.06 -30.19
CA MET A 131 -19.66 5.53 -30.15
C MET A 131 -20.95 6.06 -30.78
N ARG A 132 -21.51 5.34 -31.76
CA ARG A 132 -22.84 5.63 -32.36
C ARG A 132 -24.02 5.55 -31.39
N LEU A 133 -23.85 4.88 -30.25
CA LEU A 133 -24.89 4.71 -29.21
C LEU A 133 -24.79 5.76 -28.10
N VAL A 134 -23.75 6.60 -28.12
CA VAL A 134 -23.47 7.57 -27.06
C VAL A 134 -24.33 8.81 -27.23
N ASP A 135 -25.30 8.98 -26.33
CA ASP A 135 -26.15 10.17 -26.28
C ASP A 135 -25.42 11.32 -25.57
N ARG A 136 -24.94 12.29 -26.36
CA ARG A 136 -24.21 13.47 -25.86
C ARG A 136 -25.10 14.47 -25.12
N ARG A 137 -26.43 14.33 -25.14
CA ARG A 137 -27.32 15.18 -24.31
C ARG A 137 -27.12 14.92 -22.82
N TRP A 138 -26.55 13.78 -22.48
CA TRP A 138 -26.17 13.38 -21.13
C TRP A 138 -24.69 13.69 -20.81
N ALA A 139 -24.04 14.52 -21.63
CA ALA A 139 -22.72 15.03 -21.30
C ALA A 139 -22.78 15.91 -20.05
N GLY A 140 -21.71 15.90 -19.26
CA GLY A 140 -21.66 16.62 -17.99
C GLY A 140 -20.34 16.42 -17.27
N ILE A 141 -20.31 16.77 -16.00
CA ILE A 141 -19.14 16.57 -15.13
C ILE A 141 -19.55 15.63 -14.00
N ALA A 142 -18.93 14.46 -13.94
CA ALA A 142 -19.03 13.57 -12.80
C ALA A 142 -18.23 14.17 -11.64
N LYS A 143 -18.91 14.45 -10.52
CA LYS A 143 -18.29 14.79 -9.25
C LYS A 143 -18.24 13.54 -8.38
N GLY A 144 -17.04 12.99 -8.19
CA GLY A 144 -16.75 11.84 -7.32
C GLY A 144 -15.39 12.03 -6.65
N VAL A 145 -14.55 11.00 -6.63
CA VAL A 145 -13.11 11.11 -6.29
C VAL A 145 -12.39 11.84 -7.44
N GLY A 146 -12.62 13.14 -7.55
CA GLY A 146 -12.16 14.00 -8.65
C GLY A 146 -13.28 14.49 -9.59
N THR A 147 -12.92 15.40 -10.49
CA THR A 147 -13.78 15.90 -11.57
C THR A 147 -13.44 15.19 -12.87
N GLN A 148 -14.37 14.41 -13.42
CA GLN A 148 -14.19 13.75 -14.71
C GLN A 148 -15.28 14.18 -15.68
N LYS A 149 -14.91 14.40 -16.94
CA LYS A 149 -15.84 14.82 -17.98
C LYS A 149 -16.59 13.62 -18.54
N ILE A 150 -17.91 13.65 -18.43
CA ILE A 150 -18.82 12.70 -19.06
C ILE A 150 -19.05 13.16 -20.50
N ILE A 151 -18.67 12.32 -21.46
CA ILE A 151 -18.89 12.54 -22.90
C ILE A 151 -20.36 12.33 -23.27
N GLY A 152 -21.03 11.40 -22.61
CA GLY A 152 -22.44 11.08 -22.82
C GLY A 152 -22.84 9.78 -22.13
N ARG A 153 -24.01 9.25 -22.50
CA ARG A 153 -24.54 8.01 -21.91
C ARG A 153 -24.97 7.02 -22.99
N VAL A 154 -24.65 5.75 -22.79
CA VAL A 154 -25.24 4.63 -23.53
C VAL A 154 -26.45 4.13 -22.74
N HIS A 155 -27.64 4.28 -23.31
CA HIS A 155 -28.89 3.92 -22.64
C HIS A 155 -29.10 2.40 -22.56
N LEU A 156 -28.66 1.69 -23.59
CA LEU A 156 -28.78 0.24 -23.68
C LEU A 156 -27.70 -0.32 -24.62
N ALA A 157 -26.84 -1.18 -24.09
CA ALA A 157 -25.94 -2.02 -24.87
C ALA A 157 -25.88 -3.41 -24.23
N GLN A 158 -25.60 -4.42 -25.06
CA GLN A 158 -25.41 -5.79 -24.58
C GLN A 158 -23.97 -5.97 -24.13
N VAL A 159 -23.80 -6.30 -22.85
CA VAL A 159 -22.52 -6.73 -22.27
C VAL A 159 -22.59 -8.24 -22.18
N GLN A 160 -21.73 -8.91 -22.94
CA GLN A 160 -21.65 -10.35 -22.93
C GLN A 160 -20.75 -10.83 -21.80
N ILE A 161 -21.27 -11.66 -20.90
CA ILE A 161 -20.51 -12.35 -19.86
C ILE A 161 -20.71 -13.84 -20.08
N GLU A 162 -19.62 -14.57 -20.33
CA GLU A 162 -19.68 -15.95 -20.82
C GLU A 162 -20.61 -16.07 -22.06
N GLY A 163 -21.72 -16.81 -21.92
CA GLY A 163 -22.74 -16.96 -22.97
C GLY A 163 -23.91 -15.98 -22.88
N ASP A 164 -24.01 -15.19 -21.80
CA ASP A 164 -25.17 -14.34 -21.54
C ASP A 164 -24.97 -12.94 -22.08
N PHE A 165 -26.05 -12.37 -22.64
CA PHE A 165 -26.08 -10.98 -23.11
C PHE A 165 -26.91 -10.14 -22.14
N LEU A 166 -26.21 -9.34 -21.33
CA LEU A 166 -26.82 -8.51 -20.30
C LEU A 166 -27.08 -7.10 -20.84
N ALA A 167 -28.34 -6.69 -20.80
CA ALA A 167 -28.76 -5.35 -21.16
C ALA A 167 -28.31 -4.34 -20.09
N CYS A 168 -27.28 -3.55 -20.40
CA CYS A 168 -26.66 -2.60 -19.49
C CYS A 168 -26.76 -1.16 -20.01
N SER A 169 -26.81 -0.21 -19.08
CA SER A 169 -26.69 1.24 -19.35
C SER A 169 -25.47 1.77 -18.62
N PHE A 170 -24.69 2.64 -19.26
CA PHE A 170 -23.46 3.17 -18.65
C PHE A 170 -23.09 4.53 -19.22
N SER A 171 -22.35 5.30 -18.43
CA SER A 171 -21.85 6.62 -18.85
C SER A 171 -20.46 6.50 -19.46
N ILE A 172 -20.14 7.38 -20.42
CA ILE A 172 -18.84 7.40 -21.07
C ILE A 172 -18.00 8.52 -20.47
N LEU A 173 -16.84 8.19 -19.91
CA LEU A 173 -15.86 9.17 -19.41
C LEU A 173 -14.73 9.37 -20.42
N GLU A 174 -14.24 10.61 -20.53
CA GLU A 174 -13.16 10.99 -21.45
C GLU A 174 -11.85 10.28 -21.09
N GLU A 175 -11.45 10.39 -19.82
CA GLU A 175 -10.22 9.81 -19.30
C GLU A 175 -10.53 8.92 -18.10
N GLN A 176 -10.17 7.63 -18.21
CA GLN A 176 -10.27 6.67 -17.13
C GLN A 176 -9.18 5.60 -17.31
N PRO A 177 -8.48 5.19 -16.24
CA PRO A 177 -7.37 4.24 -16.35
C PRO A 177 -7.81 2.82 -16.75
N MET A 178 -9.03 2.42 -16.39
CA MET A 178 -9.62 1.13 -16.76
C MET A 178 -10.64 1.28 -17.90
N ASP A 179 -10.84 0.22 -18.68
CA ASP A 179 -11.77 0.20 -19.81
C ASP A 179 -13.24 0.35 -19.38
N MET A 180 -13.63 -0.39 -18.34
CA MET A 180 -15.01 -0.48 -17.88
C MET A 180 -15.05 -0.73 -16.38
N LEU A 181 -15.97 -0.04 -15.70
CA LEU A 181 -16.30 -0.23 -14.30
C LEU A 181 -17.77 -0.66 -14.21
N LEU A 182 -18.02 -1.84 -13.67
CA LEU A 182 -19.33 -2.40 -13.38
C LEU A 182 -19.79 -2.00 -11.98
N GLY A 183 -20.67 -1.01 -11.94
CA GLY A 183 -21.17 -0.40 -10.71
C GLY A 183 -22.38 -1.10 -10.12
N LEU A 184 -22.79 -0.62 -8.95
CA LEU A 184 -23.92 -1.14 -8.18
C LEU A 184 -25.24 -1.08 -8.94
N ASP A 185 -25.42 -0.13 -9.85
CA ASP A 185 -26.61 -0.03 -10.71
C ASP A 185 -26.83 -1.28 -11.57
N MET A 186 -25.79 -1.76 -12.24
CA MET A 186 -25.86 -2.95 -13.08
C MET A 186 -25.78 -4.25 -12.26
N LEU A 187 -25.00 -4.25 -11.17
CA LEU A 187 -24.96 -5.39 -10.23
C LEU A 187 -26.35 -5.65 -9.63
N LYS A 188 -27.07 -4.61 -9.20
CA LYS A 188 -28.44 -4.75 -8.68
C LYS A 188 -29.43 -5.14 -9.79
N ARG A 189 -29.32 -4.54 -10.97
CA ARG A 189 -30.21 -4.81 -12.11
C ARG A 189 -30.23 -6.29 -12.49
N HIS A 190 -29.06 -6.92 -12.53
CA HIS A 190 -28.91 -8.34 -12.89
C HIS A 190 -28.79 -9.28 -11.69
N GLN A 191 -29.12 -8.77 -10.48
CA GLN A 191 -29.12 -9.52 -9.23
C GLN A 191 -27.80 -10.26 -8.98
N CYS A 192 -26.68 -9.62 -9.29
CA CYS A 192 -25.37 -10.26 -9.20
C CYS A 192 -24.99 -10.58 -7.74
N SER A 193 -24.27 -11.69 -7.57
CA SER A 193 -23.64 -12.06 -6.30
C SER A 193 -22.13 -12.10 -6.47
N ILE A 194 -21.42 -11.29 -5.69
CA ILE A 194 -19.96 -11.30 -5.60
C ILE A 194 -19.59 -12.39 -4.59
N ASP A 195 -19.26 -13.59 -5.07
CA ASP A 195 -18.91 -14.73 -4.22
C ASP A 195 -17.38 -14.83 -4.09
N LEU A 196 -16.85 -14.22 -3.01
CA LEU A 196 -15.42 -14.24 -2.71
C LEU A 196 -14.93 -15.61 -2.20
N LYS A 197 -15.83 -16.47 -1.73
CA LYS A 197 -15.48 -17.84 -1.30
C LYS A 197 -15.15 -18.73 -2.50
N LYS A 198 -15.90 -18.57 -3.59
CA LYS A 198 -15.66 -19.27 -4.86
C LYS A 198 -14.80 -18.47 -5.84
N ASN A 199 -14.55 -17.20 -5.55
CA ASN A 199 -13.88 -16.25 -6.42
C ASN A 199 -14.57 -16.08 -7.79
N VAL A 200 -15.90 -15.95 -7.78
CA VAL A 200 -16.72 -15.78 -8.99
C VAL A 200 -17.74 -14.64 -8.84
N LEU A 201 -18.10 -14.02 -9.96
CA LEU A 201 -19.30 -13.21 -10.09
C LEU A 201 -20.43 -14.09 -10.61
N VAL A 202 -21.49 -14.23 -9.83
CA VAL A 202 -22.72 -14.93 -10.23
C VAL A 202 -23.69 -13.91 -10.81
N ILE A 203 -24.27 -14.19 -11.97
CA ILE A 203 -25.33 -13.40 -12.59
C ILE A 203 -26.67 -13.96 -12.12
N GLY A 204 -27.37 -13.25 -11.24
CA GLY A 204 -28.58 -13.80 -10.58
C GLY A 204 -29.74 -14.09 -11.53
N THR A 205 -29.87 -13.30 -12.61
CA THR A 205 -30.96 -13.48 -13.58
C THR A 205 -30.85 -14.75 -14.43
N THR A 206 -29.64 -15.26 -14.64
CA THR A 206 -29.38 -16.41 -15.52
C THR A 206 -28.76 -17.61 -14.78
N GLY A 207 -28.17 -17.38 -13.62
CA GLY A 207 -27.41 -18.37 -12.85
C GLY A 207 -25.99 -18.61 -13.35
N SER A 208 -25.60 -17.98 -14.46
CA SER A 208 -24.23 -18.07 -15.01
C SER A 208 -23.21 -17.49 -14.05
N GLN A 209 -21.98 -17.98 -14.15
CA GLN A 209 -20.88 -17.59 -13.28
C GLN A 209 -19.67 -17.30 -14.15
N THR A 210 -18.93 -16.25 -13.80
CA THR A 210 -17.64 -15.94 -14.40
C THR A 210 -16.60 -15.76 -13.28
N THR A 211 -15.40 -16.28 -13.49
CA THR A 211 -14.33 -16.25 -12.48
C THR A 211 -13.68 -14.87 -12.44
N PHE A 212 -13.35 -14.39 -11.23
CA PHE A 212 -12.52 -13.19 -11.12
C PHE A 212 -11.11 -13.45 -11.66
N LEU A 213 -10.55 -12.46 -12.34
CA LEU A 213 -9.24 -12.58 -12.96
C LEU A 213 -8.14 -12.74 -11.90
N PRO A 214 -7.14 -13.61 -12.15
CA PRO A 214 -5.95 -13.67 -11.32
C PRO A 214 -5.08 -12.43 -11.55
N GLU A 215 -4.14 -12.19 -10.64
CA GLU A 215 -3.29 -11.00 -10.65
C GLU A 215 -2.53 -10.79 -11.96
N GLY A 216 -1.96 -11.87 -12.52
CA GLY A 216 -1.22 -11.82 -13.79
C GLY A 216 -2.06 -11.44 -15.02
N GLU A 217 -3.40 -11.50 -14.91
CA GLU A 217 -4.33 -11.11 -15.96
C GLU A 217 -4.91 -9.71 -15.76
N LEU A 218 -4.52 -8.97 -14.72
CA LEU A 218 -5.02 -7.61 -14.49
C LEU A 218 -4.44 -6.59 -15.48
N PRO A 219 -5.23 -5.56 -15.86
CA PRO A 219 -4.70 -4.40 -16.56
C PRO A 219 -3.54 -3.75 -15.78
N GLU A 220 -2.59 -3.12 -16.49
CA GLU A 220 -1.42 -2.47 -15.86
C GLU A 220 -1.82 -1.46 -14.79
N CYS A 221 -2.88 -0.68 -15.02
CA CYS A 221 -3.37 0.28 -14.04
C CYS A 221 -3.80 -0.37 -12.71
N ALA A 222 -4.32 -1.60 -12.74
CA ALA A 222 -4.73 -2.33 -11.55
C ALA A 222 -3.54 -3.03 -10.86
N ARG A 223 -2.50 -3.39 -11.61
CA ARG A 223 -1.23 -3.89 -11.07
C ARG A 223 -0.43 -2.77 -10.40
N LEU A 224 -0.40 -1.57 -11.00
CA LEU A 224 0.41 -0.44 -10.57
C LEU A 224 -0.24 0.42 -9.48
N ALA A 225 -1.57 0.40 -9.32
CA ALA A 225 -2.26 1.18 -8.29
C ALA A 225 -1.80 0.83 -6.85
N TYR A 226 -1.17 -0.33 -6.65
CA TYR A 226 -0.69 -0.76 -5.34
C TYR A 226 0.71 -1.42 -5.33
N GLY A 227 1.39 -1.59 -6.48
CA GLY A 227 2.55 -2.49 -6.58
C GLY A 227 3.71 -2.04 -7.48
N ALA A 228 4.30 -0.87 -7.22
CA ALA A 228 5.63 -0.52 -7.76
C ALA A 228 6.53 0.16 -6.71
N GLY A 229 6.37 -0.15 -5.43
CA GLY A 229 7.12 0.52 -4.36
C GLY A 229 7.47 -0.31 -3.12
N ARG A 230 7.20 -1.62 -3.10
CA ARG A 230 7.52 -2.46 -1.93
C ARG A 230 8.36 -3.70 -2.20
N GLU A 231 8.59 -4.07 -3.45
CA GLU A 231 9.42 -5.25 -3.75
C GLU A 231 10.93 -4.97 -3.74
N ASP A 232 11.37 -3.69 -3.78
CA ASP A 232 12.79 -3.32 -3.83
C ASP A 232 13.29 -2.43 -2.69
N VAL A 233 12.44 -1.99 -1.74
CA VAL A 233 12.90 -1.14 -0.65
C VAL A 233 13.27 -2.02 0.54
N ARG A 234 14.59 -2.11 0.81
CA ARG A 234 15.11 -2.86 1.95
C ARG A 234 14.54 -2.23 3.24
N PRO A 235 14.18 -3.01 4.27
CA PRO A 235 13.67 -2.46 5.54
C PRO A 235 14.55 -1.35 6.15
N GLU A 236 15.87 -1.43 5.92
CA GLU A 236 16.85 -0.41 6.31
C GLU A 236 16.62 0.95 5.64
N GLU A 237 16.18 0.97 4.37
CA GLU A 237 15.96 2.21 3.60
C GLU A 237 14.65 2.91 4.01
N ILE A 238 13.65 2.15 4.46
CA ILE A 238 12.40 2.70 5.02
C ILE A 238 12.69 3.35 6.37
N ALA A 239 13.46 2.68 7.23
CA ALA A 239 13.86 3.22 8.53
C ALA A 239 14.74 4.49 8.39
N ASP A 240 15.65 4.52 7.42
CA ASP A 240 16.46 5.70 7.12
C ASP A 240 15.63 6.88 6.57
N GLN A 241 14.59 6.62 5.77
CA GLN A 241 13.67 7.65 5.28
C GLN A 241 12.79 8.22 6.41
N GLU A 242 12.23 7.36 7.26
CA GLU A 242 11.42 7.80 8.40
C GLU A 242 12.25 8.60 9.41
N LEU A 243 13.50 8.19 9.65
CA LEU A 243 14.43 8.93 10.50
C LEU A 243 14.80 10.29 9.89
N ALA A 244 15.03 10.36 8.57
CA ALA A 244 15.32 11.61 7.88
C ALA A 244 14.12 12.58 7.93
N GLU A 245 12.89 12.11 7.74
CA GLU A 245 11.69 12.93 7.86
C GLU A 245 11.48 13.43 9.30
N ALA A 246 11.74 12.59 10.31
CA ALA A 246 11.64 12.97 11.72
C ALA A 246 12.67 14.05 12.10
N ILE A 247 13.90 13.93 11.59
CA ILE A 247 14.95 14.94 11.77
C ILE A 247 14.55 16.25 11.08
N GLN A 248 14.02 16.18 9.85
CA GLN A 248 13.64 17.38 9.10
C GLN A 248 12.48 18.14 9.76
N LYS A 249 11.45 17.44 10.23
CA LYS A 249 10.36 18.04 11.01
C LYS A 249 10.85 18.68 12.31
N SER A 250 11.78 18.02 13.01
CA SER A 250 12.37 18.54 14.24
C SER A 250 13.19 19.82 14.00
N VAL A 251 13.88 19.91 12.86
CA VAL A 251 14.62 21.11 12.44
C VAL A 251 13.67 22.25 12.08
N GLU A 252 12.60 21.97 11.33
CA GLU A 252 11.59 22.98 10.96
C GLU A 252 10.82 23.52 12.19
N GLU A 253 10.53 22.67 13.17
CA GLU A 253 9.91 23.08 14.43
C GLU A 253 10.87 23.93 15.29
N ALA A 254 12.15 23.58 15.33
CA ALA A 254 13.17 24.36 16.02
C ALA A 254 13.42 25.74 15.37
N GLU A 255 13.30 25.84 14.04
CA GLU A 255 13.40 27.12 13.32
C GLU A 255 12.18 28.01 13.53
N ARG A 256 10.98 27.44 13.68
CA ARG A 256 9.75 28.17 14.02
C ARG A 256 9.71 28.70 15.45
N GLN A 257 10.55 28.19 16.35
CA GLN A 257 10.62 28.61 17.75
C GLN A 257 11.73 29.63 18.05
N LYS A 258 12.50 30.08 17.05
CA LYS A 258 13.42 31.21 17.23
C LYS A 258 12.65 32.54 17.21
N PRO A 259 12.82 33.41 18.22
CA PRO A 259 12.12 34.70 18.32
C PRO A 259 12.55 35.72 17.27
#